data_AF-A0A7Y0B9Y6-F1
#
_entry.id   AF-A0A7Y0B9Y6-F1
#
_cell.length_a   1.000
_cell.length_b   1.000
_cell.length_c   1.000
_cell.angle_alpha   90.00
_cell.angle_beta   90.00
_cell.angle_gamma   90.00
#
_symmetry.space_group_name_H-M   'P 1'
#
loop_
_entity.id
_entity.type
_entity.pdbx_description
1 polymer ?
#
loop_
_entity_poly.entity_id
_entity_poly.type
_entity_poly.pdbx_seq_one_letter_code
_entity_poly.pdbx_strand_id
1 'polypeptide(L)'
;MTDSTTAPSPVVLEAWFDLQCPDCFRALGDVRALRAAYGDRLDVQLRHFPLTKNKHAYAAAQAAEEAVDQGQGWAYVEALLARTAELAERGEPVLLEVAAGLGLDAEEFDTALIDGRHLLTVDADQAEGQALKITGTPTYVIGGERLDGGQDQEGLRARIEEIADRLLAG
;
A
#
# COMPACT_ATOMS: atom_id res chain seq x y z
N MET A 1 -22.71 -20.17 29.85
CA MET A 1 -21.96 -20.67 28.69
C MET A 1 -22.30 -19.76 27.53
N THR A 2 -21.53 -18.68 27.36
CA THR A 2 -21.63 -17.81 26.19
C THR A 2 -20.63 -18.34 25.18
N ASP A 3 -21.16 -18.90 24.10
CA ASP A 3 -20.40 -19.34 22.94
C ASP A 3 -19.89 -18.10 22.21
N SER A 4 -18.66 -17.69 22.52
CA SER A 4 -17.94 -16.69 21.73
C SER A 4 -17.45 -17.39 20.46
N THR A 5 -18.31 -17.45 19.44
CA THR A 5 -17.86 -17.75 18.08
C THR A 5 -16.97 -16.59 17.63
N THR A 6 -15.65 -16.75 17.77
CA THR A 6 -14.67 -15.89 17.11
C THR A 6 -14.91 -16.01 15.61
N ALA A 7 -15.29 -14.91 14.96
CA ALA A 7 -15.34 -14.89 13.50
C ALA A 7 -13.95 -15.26 12.94
N PRO A 8 -13.87 -16.03 11.85
CA PRO A 8 -12.58 -16.38 11.26
C PRO A 8 -11.82 -15.11 10.88
N SER A 9 -10.52 -15.07 11.17
CA SER A 9 -9.65 -13.95 10.79
C SER A 9 -9.65 -13.78 9.26
N PRO A 10 -9.63 -12.54 8.74
CA PRO A 10 -9.52 -12.31 7.31
C PRO A 10 -8.22 -12.87 6.76
N VAL A 11 -8.23 -13.28 5.49
CA VAL A 11 -7.01 -13.53 4.73
C VAL A 11 -6.28 -12.20 4.55
N VAL A 12 -4.98 -12.17 4.81
CA VAL A 12 -4.16 -10.97 4.62
C VAL A 12 -3.50 -11.01 3.25
N LEU A 13 -3.70 -9.94 2.48
CA LEU A 13 -2.95 -9.62 1.28
C LEU A 13 -2.09 -8.39 1.54
N GLU A 14 -0.77 -8.59 1.55
CA GLU A 14 0.17 -7.48 1.59
C GLU A 14 0.44 -6.98 0.17
N ALA A 15 0.21 -5.70 -0.06
CA ALA A 15 0.51 -4.98 -1.29
C ALA A 15 1.77 -4.12 -1.08
N TRP A 16 2.90 -4.61 -1.58
CA TRP A 16 4.23 -3.99 -1.46
C TRP A 16 4.45 -2.96 -2.55
N PHE A 17 4.23 -1.69 -2.22
CA PHE A 17 4.14 -0.60 -3.18
C PHE A 17 5.22 0.46 -2.96
N ASP A 18 5.59 1.10 -4.07
CA ASP A 18 6.29 2.37 -4.11
C ASP A 18 5.29 3.43 -4.57
N LEU A 19 5.07 4.47 -3.76
CA LEU A 19 4.02 5.47 -4.00
C LEU A 19 4.37 6.52 -5.07
N GLN A 20 5.52 6.40 -5.72
CA GLN A 20 5.90 7.12 -6.94
C GLN A 20 5.88 6.20 -8.18
N CYS A 21 5.59 4.91 -8.04
CA CYS A 21 5.62 3.95 -9.14
C CYS A 21 4.33 3.97 -10.00
N PRO A 22 4.42 4.24 -11.32
CA PRO A 22 3.25 4.20 -12.21
C PRO A 22 2.61 2.80 -12.34
N ASP A 23 3.39 1.74 -12.13
CA ASP A 23 2.88 0.37 -12.15
C ASP A 23 2.04 0.07 -10.90
N CYS A 24 2.37 0.68 -9.75
CA CYS A 24 1.56 0.61 -8.53
C CYS A 24 0.23 1.35 -8.70
N PHE A 25 0.20 2.44 -9.49
CA PHE A 25 -1.06 3.09 -9.87
C PHE A 25 -1.95 2.16 -10.71
N ARG A 26 -1.38 1.41 -11.67
CA ARG A 26 -2.15 0.42 -12.45
C ARG A 26 -2.72 -0.70 -11.56
N ALA A 27 -1.93 -1.15 -10.58
CA ALA A 27 -2.34 -2.18 -9.62
C ALA A 27 -3.57 -1.80 -8.77
N LEU A 28 -3.90 -0.51 -8.63
CA LEU A 28 -5.11 -0.09 -7.91
C LEU A 28 -6.40 -0.65 -8.53
N GLY A 29 -6.41 -0.96 -9.83
CA GLY A 29 -7.53 -1.65 -10.47
C GLY A 29 -7.77 -3.02 -9.84
N ASP A 30 -6.71 -3.79 -9.63
CA ASP A 30 -6.79 -5.12 -9.03
C ASP A 30 -7.10 -5.06 -7.53
N VAL A 31 -6.46 -4.14 -6.79
CA VAL A 31 -6.73 -3.93 -5.36
C VAL A 31 -8.21 -3.62 -5.12
N ARG A 32 -8.81 -2.73 -5.92
CA ARG A 32 -10.25 -2.40 -5.82
C ARG A 32 -11.13 -3.60 -6.16
N ALA A 33 -10.79 -4.36 -7.20
CA ALA A 33 -11.54 -5.54 -7.58
C ALA A 33 -11.51 -6.62 -6.49
N LEU A 34 -10.34 -6.86 -5.88
CA LEU A 34 -10.16 -7.81 -4.78
C LEU A 34 -10.97 -7.39 -3.55
N ARG A 35 -10.90 -6.11 -3.15
CA ARG A 35 -11.74 -5.59 -2.04
C ARG A 35 -13.23 -5.76 -2.31
N ALA A 36 -13.67 -5.49 -3.53
CA ALA A 36 -15.08 -5.64 -3.90
C ALA A 36 -15.54 -7.10 -3.88
N ALA A 37 -14.68 -8.04 -4.28
CA ALA A 37 -15.00 -9.48 -4.31
C ALA A 37 -15.04 -10.12 -2.91
N TYR A 38 -14.11 -9.73 -2.03
CA TYR A 38 -13.93 -10.41 -0.75
C TYR A 38 -14.54 -9.67 0.44
N GLY A 39 -14.68 -8.34 0.37
CA GLY A 39 -15.10 -7.52 1.51
C GLY A 39 -14.22 -7.79 2.73
N ASP A 40 -14.85 -7.89 3.91
CA ASP A 40 -14.17 -8.11 5.19
C ASP A 40 -13.44 -9.48 5.30
N ARG A 41 -13.53 -10.35 4.30
CA ARG A 41 -12.80 -11.63 4.26
C ARG A 41 -11.36 -11.48 3.80
N LEU A 42 -11.02 -10.36 3.17
CA LEU A 42 -9.67 -10.06 2.69
C LEU A 42 -9.23 -8.71 3.24
N ASP A 43 -8.23 -8.73 4.11
CA ASP A 43 -7.55 -7.53 4.59
C ASP A 43 -6.40 -7.19 3.64
N VAL A 44 -6.53 -6.08 2.90
CA VAL A 44 -5.49 -5.60 1.99
C VAL A 44 -4.66 -4.54 2.70
N GLN A 45 -3.45 -4.93 3.09
CA GLN A 45 -2.49 -4.11 3.81
C GLN A 45 -1.48 -3.51 2.84
N LEU A 46 -1.25 -2.20 2.94
CA LEU A 46 -0.16 -1.55 2.22
C LEU A 46 1.14 -1.85 2.97
N ARG A 47 2.19 -2.23 2.24
CA ARG A 47 3.56 -2.28 2.76
C ARG A 47 4.46 -1.41 1.89
N HIS A 48 5.34 -0.64 2.51
CA HIS A 48 6.19 0.33 1.82
C HIS A 48 7.46 -0.31 1.25
N PHE A 49 7.67 -0.15 -0.05
CA PHE A 49 8.91 -0.58 -0.70
C PHE A 49 9.46 0.51 -1.62
N PRO A 50 9.87 1.67 -1.08
CA PRO A 50 10.38 2.78 -1.89
C PRO A 50 11.64 2.35 -2.65
N LEU A 51 11.59 2.45 -3.99
CA LEU A 51 12.69 2.10 -4.86
C LEU A 51 13.64 3.29 -4.99
N THR A 52 14.94 3.03 -4.89
CA THR A 52 15.99 4.08 -4.94
C THR A 52 15.99 4.92 -6.21
N LYS A 53 15.42 4.40 -7.31
CA LYS A 53 15.24 5.14 -8.58
C LYS A 53 14.18 6.25 -8.50
N ASN A 54 13.29 6.19 -7.51
CA ASN A 54 12.16 7.10 -7.35
C ASN A 54 12.45 8.09 -6.22
N LYS A 55 12.88 9.31 -6.60
CA LYS A 55 13.41 10.32 -5.68
C LYS A 55 12.50 10.67 -4.50
N HIS A 56 11.18 10.65 -4.70
CA HIS A 56 10.22 11.05 -3.65
C HIS A 56 9.42 9.88 -3.07
N ALA A 57 9.78 8.63 -3.40
CA ALA A 57 9.06 7.45 -2.91
C ALA A 57 9.09 7.32 -1.38
N TYR A 58 10.23 7.63 -0.76
CA TYR A 58 10.38 7.53 0.69
C TYR A 58 9.53 8.59 1.43
N ALA A 59 9.55 9.84 0.97
CA ALA A 59 8.68 10.90 1.51
C ALA A 59 7.19 10.56 1.30
N ALA A 60 6.84 9.99 0.15
CA ALA A 60 5.48 9.53 -0.13
C ALA A 60 5.02 8.43 0.83
N ALA A 61 5.89 7.48 1.17
CA ALA A 61 5.61 6.43 2.15
C ALA A 61 5.32 7.00 3.55
N GLN A 62 6.16 7.93 4.02
CA GLN A 62 5.91 8.62 5.31
C GLN A 62 4.59 9.40 5.32
N ALA A 63 4.27 10.09 4.23
CA ALA A 63 3.01 10.82 4.13
C ALA A 63 1.79 9.87 4.12
N ALA A 64 1.93 8.65 3.60
CA ALA A 64 0.87 7.65 3.69
C ALA A 64 0.67 7.13 5.12
N GLU A 65 1.72 7.00 5.92
CA GLU A 65 1.60 6.68 7.35
C GLU A 65 0.92 7.80 8.14
N GLU A 66 1.24 9.06 7.83
CA GLU A 66 0.50 10.19 8.43
C GLU A 66 -0.99 10.16 8.06
N ALA A 67 -1.31 9.78 6.81
CA ALA A 67 -2.70 9.58 6.41
C ALA A 67 -3.38 8.42 7.18
N VAL A 68 -2.64 7.38 7.57
CA VAL A 68 -3.14 6.28 8.41
C VAL A 68 -3.48 6.80 9.81
N ASP A 69 -2.60 7.61 10.43
CA ASP A 69 -2.85 8.22 11.74
C ASP A 69 -4.09 9.13 11.74
N GLN A 70 -4.37 9.76 10.60
CA GLN A 70 -5.57 10.58 10.40
C GLN A 70 -6.80 9.77 9.88
N GLY A 71 -6.68 8.45 9.76
CA GLY A 71 -7.78 7.54 9.44
C GLY A 71 -8.15 7.43 7.96
N GLN A 72 -7.33 7.94 7.04
CA GLN A 72 -7.59 7.93 5.59
C GLN A 72 -6.42 7.39 4.74
N GLY A 73 -5.60 6.47 5.29
CA GLY A 73 -4.41 5.91 4.62
C GLY A 73 -4.64 5.48 3.17
N TRP A 74 -5.61 4.59 2.93
CA TRP A 74 -5.88 4.10 1.57
C TRP A 74 -6.45 5.15 0.63
N ALA A 75 -7.28 6.08 1.12
CA ALA A 75 -7.79 7.17 0.31
C ALA A 75 -6.64 8.09 -0.17
N TYR A 76 -5.69 8.38 0.73
CA TYR A 76 -4.49 9.14 0.41
C TYR A 76 -3.59 8.41 -0.61
N VAL A 77 -3.33 7.12 -0.38
CA VAL A 77 -2.52 6.27 -1.28
C VAL A 77 -3.09 6.24 -2.68
N GLU A 78 -4.41 6.03 -2.81
CA GLU A 78 -5.08 6.02 -4.12
C GLU A 78 -4.99 7.37 -4.84
N ALA A 79 -5.18 8.47 -4.10
CA ALA A 79 -5.10 9.83 -4.65
C ALA A 79 -3.66 10.21 -5.05
N LEU A 80 -2.65 9.80 -4.28
CA LEU A 80 -1.25 10.08 -4.56
C LEU A 80 -0.75 9.27 -5.75
N LEU A 81 -1.09 7.98 -5.85
CA LEU A 81 -0.71 7.14 -6.97
C LEU A 81 -1.28 7.66 -8.31
N ALA A 82 -2.44 8.32 -8.29
CA ALA A 82 -2.99 9.01 -9.46
C ALA A 82 -2.16 10.22 -9.93
N ARG A 83 -1.23 10.71 -9.10
CA ARG A 83 -0.40 11.89 -9.34
C ARG A 83 1.11 11.57 -9.37
N THR A 84 1.49 10.31 -9.63
CA THR A 84 2.90 9.86 -9.65
C THR A 84 3.82 10.70 -10.55
N ALA A 85 3.36 11.07 -11.75
CA ALA A 85 4.13 11.92 -12.67
C ALA A 85 4.36 13.33 -12.11
N GLU A 86 3.33 13.90 -11.48
CA GLU A 86 3.40 15.22 -10.87
C GLU A 86 4.29 15.20 -9.62
N LEU A 87 4.20 14.15 -8.80
CA LEU A 87 5.10 13.91 -7.69
C LEU A 87 6.57 13.81 -8.14
N ALA A 88 6.83 13.15 -9.28
CA ALA A 88 8.17 13.05 -9.83
C ALA A 88 8.74 14.41 -10.29
N GLU A 89 7.88 15.29 -10.79
CA GLU A 89 8.27 16.63 -11.26
C GLU A 89 8.42 17.64 -10.11
N ARG A 90 7.45 17.66 -9.19
CA ARG A 90 7.27 18.74 -8.20
C ARG A 90 7.71 18.35 -6.78
N GLY A 91 7.72 17.06 -6.45
CA GLY A 91 8.13 16.56 -5.14
C GLY A 91 7.11 16.80 -4.02
N GLU A 92 7.62 17.08 -2.82
CA GLU A 92 6.86 17.19 -1.55
C GLU A 92 5.59 18.06 -1.60
N PRO A 93 5.52 19.21 -2.32
CA PRO A 93 4.28 19.97 -2.41
C PRO A 93 3.07 19.15 -2.89
N VAL A 94 3.28 18.12 -3.72
CA VAL A 94 2.20 17.23 -4.18
C VAL A 94 1.63 16.40 -3.04
N LEU A 95 2.46 15.99 -2.07
CA LEU A 95 2.04 15.21 -0.90
C LEU A 95 1.03 16.02 -0.08
N LEU A 96 1.37 17.27 0.23
CA LEU A 96 0.53 18.18 1.01
C LEU A 96 -0.76 18.56 0.25
N GLU A 97 -0.68 18.76 -1.06
CA GLU A 97 -1.86 19.05 -1.89
C GLU A 97 -2.84 17.88 -1.94
N VAL A 98 -2.34 16.63 -2.00
CA VAL A 98 -3.20 15.44 -1.92
C VAL A 98 -3.89 15.37 -0.56
N ALA A 99 -3.15 15.59 0.53
CA ALA A 99 -3.72 15.62 1.88
C ALA A 99 -4.83 16.68 2.00
N ALA A 100 -4.53 17.93 1.62
CA ALA A 100 -5.49 19.02 1.65
C ALA A 100 -6.74 18.74 0.79
N GLY A 101 -6.58 18.12 -0.38
CA GLY A 101 -7.69 17.73 -1.26
C GLY A 101 -8.64 16.69 -0.66
N LEU A 102 -8.17 15.89 0.31
CA LEU A 102 -8.94 14.90 1.06
C LEU A 102 -9.47 15.44 2.40
N GLY A 103 -9.21 16.71 2.71
CA GLY A 103 -9.57 17.32 3.99
C GLY A 103 -8.74 16.80 5.17
N LEU A 104 -7.56 16.24 4.90
CA LEU A 104 -6.57 15.88 5.91
C LEU A 104 -5.82 17.12 6.39
N ASP A 105 -5.22 17.05 7.59
CA ASP A 105 -4.41 18.12 8.15
C ASP A 105 -3.05 18.18 7.46
N ALA A 106 -2.95 19.00 6.42
CA ALA A 106 -1.72 19.16 5.65
C ALA A 106 -0.58 19.81 6.45
N GLU A 107 -0.86 20.57 7.52
CA GLU A 107 0.19 21.12 8.39
C GLU A 107 0.83 20.00 9.22
N GLU A 108 0.03 19.02 9.66
CA GLU A 108 0.55 17.84 10.35
C GLU A 108 1.38 16.95 9.41
N PHE A 109 1.00 16.84 8.12
CA PHE A 109 1.83 16.17 7.12
C PHE A 109 3.19 16.84 6.95
N ASP A 110 3.23 18.17 6.82
CA ASP A 110 4.49 18.91 6.71
C ASP A 110 5.37 18.68 7.95
N THR A 111 4.75 18.73 9.14
CA THR A 111 5.44 18.47 10.42
C THR A 111 5.99 17.04 10.49
N ALA A 112 5.18 16.03 10.14
CA ALA A 112 5.56 14.63 10.16
C ALA A 112 6.70 14.29 9.17
N LEU A 113 6.73 14.97 8.02
CA LEU A 113 7.81 14.85 7.04
C LEU A 113 9.11 15.51 7.54
N ILE A 114 9.01 16.63 8.26
CA ILE A 114 10.16 17.34 8.84
C ILE A 114 10.77 16.57 10.02
N ASP A 115 9.93 16.07 10.93
CA ASP A 115 10.40 15.37 12.13
C ASP A 115 10.74 13.89 11.88
N GLY A 116 10.25 13.32 10.77
CA GLY A 116 10.56 11.96 10.34
C GLY A 116 9.97 10.90 11.27
N ARG A 117 8.87 11.17 11.97
CA ARG A 117 8.27 10.21 12.91
C ARG A 117 7.90 8.86 12.28
N HIS A 118 7.62 8.86 10.98
CA HIS A 118 7.21 7.67 10.22
C HIS A 118 8.39 6.91 9.58
N LEU A 119 9.63 7.42 9.70
CA LEU A 119 10.84 6.80 9.12
C LEU A 119 10.98 5.33 9.55
N LEU A 120 10.80 5.04 10.84
CA LEU A 120 11.01 3.69 11.37
C LEU A 120 10.02 2.67 10.80
N THR A 121 8.77 3.07 10.55
CA THR A 121 7.77 2.19 9.92
C THR A 121 8.16 1.89 8.47
N VAL A 122 8.56 2.92 7.72
CA VAL A 122 8.99 2.77 6.32
C VAL A 122 10.26 1.91 6.21
N ASP A 123 11.23 2.12 7.10
CA ASP A 123 12.47 1.32 7.14
C ASP A 123 12.20 -0.14 7.51
N ALA A 124 11.28 -0.38 8.46
CA ALA A 124 10.91 -1.73 8.88
C ALA A 124 10.26 -2.50 7.72
N ASP A 125 9.30 -1.88 7.03
CA ASP A 125 8.71 -2.44 5.81
C ASP A 125 9.79 -2.72 4.77
N GLN A 126 10.61 -1.72 4.43
CA GLN A 126 11.63 -1.89 3.40
C GLN A 126 12.61 -3.03 3.73
N ALA A 127 13.03 -3.17 4.99
CA ALA A 127 13.90 -4.25 5.44
C ALA A 127 13.22 -5.63 5.35
N GLU A 128 11.94 -5.73 5.72
CA GLU A 128 11.17 -6.96 5.57
C GLU A 128 10.98 -7.34 4.10
N GLY A 129 10.66 -6.39 3.23
CA GLY A 129 10.57 -6.62 1.78
C GLY A 129 11.89 -7.12 1.20
N GLN A 130 13.03 -6.60 1.66
CA GLN A 130 14.36 -7.08 1.27
C GLN A 130 14.60 -8.52 1.75
N ALA A 131 14.19 -8.86 2.98
CA ALA A 131 14.28 -10.23 3.51
C ALA A 131 13.42 -11.23 2.72
N LEU A 132 12.25 -10.78 2.24
CA LEU A 132 11.37 -11.51 1.33
C LEU A 132 11.88 -11.55 -0.13
N LYS A 133 13.04 -10.94 -0.40
CA LYS A 133 13.66 -10.83 -1.74
C LYS A 133 12.79 -10.10 -2.75
N ILE A 134 11.98 -9.15 -2.30
CA ILE A 134 11.26 -8.23 -3.18
C ILE A 134 12.29 -7.35 -3.88
N THR A 135 12.17 -7.23 -5.20
CA THR A 135 13.11 -6.46 -6.03
C THR A 135 12.42 -5.38 -6.87
N GLY A 136 11.08 -5.31 -6.80
CA GLY A 136 10.28 -4.38 -7.58
C GLY A 136 8.89 -4.23 -6.99
N THR A 137 8.12 -3.32 -7.57
CA THR A 137 6.77 -2.96 -7.14
C THR A 137 5.88 -2.80 -8.38
N PRO A 138 4.59 -3.14 -8.32
CA PRO A 138 3.92 -3.78 -7.20
C PRO A 138 4.38 -5.24 -7.04
N THR A 139 4.48 -5.69 -5.79
CA THR A 139 4.58 -7.11 -5.43
C THR A 139 3.48 -7.41 -4.41
N TYR A 140 2.92 -8.60 -4.46
CA TYR A 140 1.91 -9.06 -3.52
C TYR A 140 2.43 -10.23 -2.70
N VAL A 141 2.06 -10.30 -1.43
CA VAL A 141 2.29 -11.46 -0.58
C VAL A 141 0.97 -11.90 0.05
N ILE A 142 0.61 -13.17 -0.14
CA ILE A 142 -0.64 -13.76 0.38
C ILE A 142 -0.40 -15.23 0.71
N GLY A 143 -0.76 -15.67 1.92
CA GLY A 143 -0.56 -17.06 2.34
C GLY A 143 0.91 -17.53 2.30
N GLY A 144 1.88 -16.62 2.42
CA GLY A 144 3.30 -16.90 2.28
C GLY A 144 3.79 -17.02 0.83
N GLU A 145 2.93 -16.82 -0.17
CA GLU A 145 3.29 -16.79 -1.58
C GLU A 145 3.54 -15.36 -2.06
N ARG A 146 4.69 -15.15 -2.73
CA ARG A 146 5.07 -13.87 -3.34
C ARG A 146 4.73 -13.85 -4.82
N LEU A 147 4.07 -12.80 -5.28
CA LEU A 147 3.64 -12.59 -6.65
C LEU A 147 4.19 -11.25 -7.16
N ASP A 148 5.10 -11.31 -8.12
CA ASP A 148 5.73 -10.11 -8.70
C ASP A 148 4.88 -9.57 -9.86
N GLY A 149 4.50 -8.29 -9.79
CA GLY A 149 3.82 -7.60 -10.88
C GLY A 149 4.74 -6.73 -11.70
N GLY A 150 5.28 -5.67 -11.12
CA GLY A 150 6.02 -4.69 -11.91
C GLY A 150 5.23 -4.25 -13.16
N GLN A 151 5.87 -4.33 -14.32
CA GLN A 151 5.26 -3.91 -15.58
C GLN A 151 4.20 -4.88 -16.12
N ASP A 152 4.36 -6.18 -15.88
CA ASP A 152 3.46 -7.24 -16.36
C ASP A 152 2.63 -7.80 -15.20
N GLN A 153 1.37 -7.38 -15.14
CA GLN A 153 0.44 -7.75 -14.08
C GLN A 153 -0.62 -8.75 -14.58
N GLU A 154 -0.45 -9.28 -15.79
CA GLU A 154 -1.43 -10.19 -16.40
C GLU A 154 -1.62 -11.45 -15.53
N GLY A 155 -2.88 -11.79 -15.27
CA GLY A 155 -3.24 -12.98 -14.49
C GLY A 155 -2.93 -12.92 -13.00
N LEU A 156 -2.29 -11.86 -12.49
CA LEU A 156 -1.97 -11.76 -11.06
C LEU A 156 -3.20 -11.74 -10.17
N ARG A 157 -4.22 -10.96 -10.53
CA ARG A 157 -5.48 -10.92 -9.77
C ARG A 157 -6.10 -12.31 -9.65
N ALA A 158 -6.20 -13.06 -10.75
CA ALA A 158 -6.78 -14.40 -10.74
C ALA A 158 -5.99 -15.37 -9.84
N ARG A 159 -4.65 -15.25 -9.80
CA ARG A 159 -3.80 -16.04 -8.90
C ARG A 159 -4.02 -15.64 -7.44
N ILE A 160 -4.17 -14.34 -7.14
CA ILE A 160 -4.49 -13.87 -5.78
C ILE A 160 -5.86 -14.41 -5.35
N GLU A 161 -6.86 -14.35 -6.22
CA GLU A 161 -8.21 -14.89 -5.99
C GLU A 161 -8.15 -16.40 -5.68
N GLU A 162 -7.41 -17.18 -6.47
CA GLU A 162 -7.22 -18.63 -6.22
C GLU A 162 -6.62 -18.92 -4.85
N ILE A 163 -5.58 -18.17 -4.45
CA ILE A 163 -4.93 -18.36 -3.15
C ILE A 163 -5.87 -17.94 -2.02
N ALA A 164 -6.56 -16.80 -2.16
CA ALA A 164 -7.52 -16.32 -1.16
C ALA A 164 -8.67 -17.32 -0.96
N ASP A 165 -9.24 -17.85 -2.03
CA ASP A 165 -10.31 -18.85 -1.98
C ASP A 165 -9.86 -20.13 -1.29
N ARG A 166 -8.64 -20.60 -1.58
CA ARG A 166 -8.06 -21.78 -0.94
C ARG A 166 -7.84 -21.57 0.56
N LEU A 167 -7.39 -20.38 0.97
CA LEU A 167 -7.16 -20.04 2.38
C LEU A 167 -8.48 -19.87 3.15
N LEU A 168 -9.52 -19.34 2.51
CA LEU A 168 -10.85 -19.17 3.12
C LEU A 168 -11.64 -20.47 3.24
N ALA A 169 -11.30 -21.48 2.43
CA ALA A 169 -11.95 -22.79 2.45
C ALA A 169 -11.34 -23.76 3.48
N GLY A 170 -10.14 -23.48 3.99
CA GLY A 170 -9.42 -24.28 4.99
C GLY A 170 -9.73 -23.85 6.41
#